data_AF-A0A958B152-F1
#
_entry.id   AF-A0A958B152-F1
#
_cell.length_a   1.000
_cell.length_b   1.000
_cell.length_c   1.000
_cell.angle_alpha   90.00
_cell.angle_beta   90.00
_cell.angle_gamma   90.00
#
_symmetry.space_group_name_H-M   'P 1'
#
loop_
_entity.id
_entity.type
_entity.pdbx_description
1 polymer ?
#
loop_
_entity_poly.entity_id
_entity_poly.type
_entity_poly.pdbx_seq_one_letter_code
_entity_poly.pdbx_strand_id
1 'polypeptide(L)'
;VVAARRFGAANILDPRPWAVRSIADTYAKYPDTGAVLPAMGYGDQQMADLQETINNVPCDLVIIATPIDLTRIIDIHRPTQRVRYELQEIGRPTLSELLNDRFA
;
A
#
# COMPACT_ATOMS: atom_id res chain seq x y z
N VAL A 1 4.84 3.60 4.83
CA VAL A 1 4.89 5.03 5.26
C VAL A 1 6.05 5.87 4.69
N VAL A 2 6.96 5.33 3.87
CA VAL A 2 8.14 6.07 3.37
C VAL A 2 7.77 7.38 2.62
N ALA A 3 6.86 7.30 1.65
CA ALA A 3 6.48 8.45 0.83
C ALA A 3 5.85 9.57 1.66
N ALA A 4 4.87 9.23 2.51
CA ALA A 4 4.22 10.19 3.40
C ALA A 4 5.24 10.96 4.24
N ARG A 5 6.22 10.27 4.84
CA ARG A 5 7.28 10.92 5.63
C ARG A 5 8.21 11.76 4.77
N ARG A 6 8.66 11.24 3.63
CA ARG A 6 9.59 11.93 2.71
C ARG A 6 9.02 13.25 2.20
N PHE A 7 7.72 13.30 1.95
CA PHE A 7 7.04 14.50 1.43
C PHE A 7 6.36 15.34 2.52
N GLY A 8 6.65 15.06 3.79
CA GLY A 8 6.24 15.93 4.90
C GLY A 8 4.74 15.89 5.22
N ALA A 9 4.08 14.74 5.09
CA ALA A 9 2.72 14.57 5.57
C ALA A 9 2.61 14.97 7.06
N ALA A 10 1.68 15.89 7.36
CA ALA A 10 1.52 16.43 8.71
C ALA A 10 1.12 15.35 9.73
N ASN A 11 0.34 14.36 9.30
CA ASN A 11 -0.06 13.22 10.11
C ASN A 11 -0.21 11.96 9.23
N ILE A 12 0.03 10.79 9.83
CA ILE A 12 -0.28 9.49 9.24
C ILE A 12 -1.35 8.86 10.12
N LEU A 13 -2.58 8.79 9.60
CA LEU A 13 -3.71 8.23 10.34
C LEU A 13 -3.58 6.71 10.46
N ASP A 14 -3.82 6.20 11.66
CA ASP A 14 -4.04 4.78 11.89
C ASP A 14 -5.48 4.44 11.48
N PRO A 15 -5.72 3.63 10.42
CA PRO A 15 -7.06 3.41 9.92
C PRO A 15 -7.85 2.38 10.76
N ARG A 16 -7.25 1.76 11.78
CA ARG A 16 -7.88 0.74 12.64
C ARG A 16 -9.27 1.12 13.18
N PRO A 17 -9.52 2.35 13.67
CA PRO A 17 -10.85 2.74 14.17
C PRO A 17 -11.97 2.68 13.12
N TRP A 18 -11.62 2.67 11.84
CA TRP A 18 -12.56 2.65 10.71
C TRP A 18 -12.55 1.33 9.94
N ALA A 19 -11.76 0.35 10.38
CA ALA A 19 -11.68 -0.96 9.77
C ALA A 19 -12.99 -1.72 9.92
N VAL A 20 -13.46 -2.32 8.83
CA VAL A 20 -14.68 -3.14 8.84
C VAL A 20 -14.38 -4.60 8.49
N ARG A 21 -15.19 -5.50 9.07
CA ARG A 21 -15.25 -6.94 8.71
C ARG A 21 -13.87 -7.56 8.60
N SER A 22 -13.50 -8.12 7.44
CA SER A 22 -12.24 -8.86 7.27
C SER A 22 -10.99 -8.01 7.55
N ILE A 23 -11.06 -6.68 7.39
CA ILE A 23 -9.96 -5.77 7.70
C ILE A 23 -9.80 -5.61 9.22
N ALA A 24 -10.91 -5.48 9.96
CA ALA A 24 -10.88 -5.43 11.41
C ALA A 24 -10.34 -6.74 12.01
N ASP A 25 -10.79 -7.88 11.48
CA ASP A 25 -10.28 -9.20 11.86
C ASP A 25 -8.78 -9.34 11.59
N THR A 26 -8.31 -8.77 10.48
CA THR A 26 -6.89 -8.77 10.13
C THR A 26 -6.05 -7.99 11.14
N TYR A 27 -6.51 -6.82 11.57
CA TYR A 27 -5.83 -6.07 12.64
C TYR A 27 -5.84 -6.80 13.97
N ALA A 28 -6.94 -7.48 14.31
CA ALA A 28 -7.01 -8.29 15.53
C ALA A 28 -6.01 -9.46 15.46
N LYS A 29 -5.85 -10.07 14.29
CA LYS A 29 -4.89 -11.16 14.05
C LYS A 29 -3.44 -10.68 14.05
N TYR A 30 -3.19 -9.47 13.54
CA TYR A 30 -1.85 -8.88 13.41
C TYR A 30 -1.80 -7.49 14.09
N PRO A 31 -1.72 -7.44 15.44
CA PRO A 31 -1.81 -6.19 16.18
C PRO A 31 -0.65 -5.20 15.88
N ASP A 32 0.48 -5.70 15.39
CA ASP A 32 1.71 -4.94 15.15
C ASP A 32 1.81 -4.35 13.73
N THR A 33 0.78 -4.50 12.88
CA THR A 33 0.78 -3.96 11.50
C THR A 33 1.07 -2.45 11.46
N GLY A 34 0.76 -1.71 12.52
CA GLY A 34 0.95 -0.27 12.61
C GLY A 34 -0.05 0.52 11.79
N ALA A 35 0.23 1.80 11.53
CA ALA A 35 -0.65 2.72 10.81
C ALA A 35 -0.57 2.53 9.28
N VAL A 36 -0.86 1.32 8.80
CA VAL A 36 -0.99 0.96 7.38
C VAL A 36 -2.17 0.03 7.18
N LEU A 37 -2.89 0.20 6.08
CA LEU A 37 -4.05 -0.62 5.76
C LEU A 37 -3.63 -1.96 5.14
N PRO A 38 -3.92 -3.11 5.76
CA PRO A 38 -3.57 -4.41 5.20
C PRO A 38 -4.50 -4.75 4.03
N ALA A 39 -3.92 -5.23 2.94
CA ALA A 39 -4.66 -5.82 1.82
C ALA A 39 -4.42 -7.34 1.84
N MET A 40 -5.39 -8.10 2.33
CA MET A 40 -5.27 -9.55 2.54
C MET A 40 -5.67 -10.40 1.32
N GLY A 41 -6.17 -9.75 0.28
CA GLY A 41 -6.57 -10.38 -0.98
C GLY A 41 -7.51 -9.48 -1.76
N TYR A 42 -7.90 -9.96 -2.94
CA TYR A 42 -8.72 -9.22 -3.91
C TYR A 42 -9.93 -10.04 -4.38
N GLY A 43 -10.45 -10.92 -3.53
CA GLY A 43 -11.80 -11.49 -3.75
C GLY A 43 -12.87 -10.42 -3.56
N ASP A 44 -14.05 -10.59 -4.17
CA ASP A 44 -15.10 -9.57 -4.20
C ASP A 44 -15.43 -8.98 -2.82
N GLN A 45 -15.59 -9.85 -1.81
CA GLN A 45 -15.86 -9.40 -0.44
C GLN A 45 -14.68 -8.63 0.17
N GLN A 46 -13.44 -9.08 -0.07
CA GLN A 46 -12.25 -8.40 0.45
C GLN A 46 -12.07 -7.02 -0.20
N MET A 47 -12.38 -6.91 -1.49
CA MET A 47 -12.37 -5.63 -2.20
C MET A 47 -13.44 -4.68 -1.64
N ALA A 48 -14.65 -5.16 -1.40
CA ALA A 48 -15.71 -4.38 -0.78
C ALA A 48 -15.34 -3.89 0.63
N ASP A 49 -14.76 -4.76 1.46
CA ASP A 49 -14.30 -4.42 2.81
C ASP A 49 -13.15 -3.40 2.79
N LEU A 50 -12.21 -3.56 1.87
CA LEU A 50 -11.12 -2.62 1.65
C LEU A 50 -11.64 -1.25 1.22
N GLN A 51 -12.56 -1.23 0.25
CA GLN A 51 -13.20 0.00 -0.25
C GLN A 51 -13.92 0.76 0.86
N GLU A 52 -14.78 0.07 1.60
CA GLU A 52 -15.55 0.68 2.69
C GLU A 52 -14.62 1.21 3.79
N THR A 53 -13.60 0.42 4.17
CA THR A 53 -12.62 0.86 5.17
C THR A 53 -11.91 2.14 4.72
N ILE A 54 -11.40 2.19 3.48
CA ILE A 54 -10.70 3.38 2.96
C ILE A 54 -11.61 4.60 3.00
N ASN A 55 -12.86 4.46 2.55
CA ASN A 55 -13.79 5.58 2.43
C ASN A 55 -14.28 6.09 3.80
N ASN A 56 -14.29 5.23 4.83
CA ASN A 56 -14.62 5.61 6.20
C ASN A 56 -13.50 6.40 6.91
N VAL A 57 -12.24 6.27 6.47
CA VAL A 57 -11.12 7.00 7.07
C VAL A 57 -11.23 8.49 6.73
N PRO A 58 -11.23 9.40 7.74
CA PRO A 58 -11.32 10.84 7.55
C PRO A 58 -9.94 11.42 7.17
N CYS A 59 -9.38 10.95 6.06
CA CYS A 59 -8.13 11.46 5.50
C CYS A 59 -8.39 12.43 4.34
N ASP A 60 -7.40 13.27 4.06
CA ASP A 60 -7.35 14.19 2.93
C ASP A 60 -6.71 13.55 1.68
N LEU A 61 -5.85 12.55 1.86
CA LEU A 61 -5.14 11.84 0.78
C LEU A 61 -4.92 10.35 1.12
N VAL A 62 -5.15 9.48 0.14
CA VAL A 62 -4.79 8.04 0.20
C VAL A 62 -3.54 7.79 -0.65
N ILE A 63 -2.49 7.26 -0.02
CA ILE A 63 -1.26 6.85 -0.72
C ILE A 63 -1.31 5.36 -1.03
N ILE A 64 -1.35 5.02 -2.32
CA ILE A 64 -1.32 3.64 -2.79
C ILE A 64 0.15 3.25 -3.01
N ALA A 65 0.71 2.50 -2.07
CA ALA A 65 2.08 2.02 -2.09
C ALA A 65 2.21 0.54 -2.51
N THR A 66 1.18 0.00 -3.15
CA THR A 66 1.17 -1.36 -3.72
C THR A 66 1.54 -1.33 -5.21
N PRO A 67 2.10 -2.43 -5.77
CA PRO A 67 2.39 -2.50 -7.21
C PRO A 67 1.13 -2.39 -8.09
N ILE A 68 0.03 -3.00 -7.65
CA ILE A 68 -1.27 -2.93 -8.33
C ILE A 68 -1.87 -1.52 -8.24
N ASP A 69 -2.67 -1.16 -9.23
CA ASP A 69 -3.51 0.03 -9.15
C ASP A 69 -4.83 -0.29 -8.46
N LEU A 70 -5.01 0.12 -7.20
CA LEU A 70 -6.26 -0.13 -6.48
C LEU A 70 -7.45 0.59 -7.12
N THR A 71 -7.23 1.74 -7.78
CA THR A 71 -8.30 2.52 -8.42
C THR A 71 -8.95 1.79 -9.59
N ARG A 72 -8.33 0.69 -10.08
CA ARG A 72 -8.89 -0.16 -11.14
C ARG A 72 -9.85 -1.23 -10.64
N ILE A 73 -9.91 -1.46 -9.33
CA ILE A 73 -10.64 -2.58 -8.72
C ILE A 73 -11.58 -2.17 -7.59
N ILE A 74 -11.38 -0.97 -7.02
CA ILE A 74 -12.24 -0.39 -5.99
C ILE A 74 -12.42 1.12 -6.21
N ASP A 75 -13.53 1.66 -5.73
CA ASP A 75 -13.85 3.08 -5.79
C ASP A 75 -13.42 3.82 -4.52
N ILE A 76 -12.48 4.75 -4.66
CA ILE A 76 -11.92 5.52 -3.55
C ILE A 76 -12.38 6.97 -3.70
N HIS A 77 -13.23 7.43 -2.79
CA HIS A 77 -13.81 8.78 -2.84
C HIS A 77 -12.84 9.88 -2.38
N ARG A 78 -11.72 9.50 -1.79
CA ARG A 78 -10.66 10.43 -1.36
C ARG A 78 -9.67 10.66 -2.50
N PRO A 79 -9.01 11.83 -2.59
CA PRO A 79 -7.86 12.00 -3.46
C PRO A 79 -6.86 10.85 -3.27
N THR A 80 -6.32 10.32 -4.36
CA THR A 80 -5.38 9.19 -4.33
C THR A 80 -4.09 9.53 -5.06
N GLN A 81 -2.96 9.10 -4.50
CA GLN A 81 -1.66 9.17 -5.15
C GLN A 81 -1.00 7.80 -5.14
N ARG A 82 -0.66 7.31 -6.34
CA ARG A 82 0.14 6.10 -6.49
C ARG A 82 1.61 6.42 -6.28
N VAL A 83 2.28 5.61 -5.47
CA VAL A 83 3.72 5.69 -5.27
C VAL A 83 4.35 4.36 -5.64
N ARG A 84 5.40 4.43 -6.45
CA ARG A 84 6.16 3.27 -6.91
C ARG A 84 7.56 3.32 -6.32
N TYR A 85 8.15 2.15 -6.16
CA TYR A 85 9.55 1.98 -5.86
C TYR A 85 10.11 0.93 -6.81
N GLU A 86 11.39 1.05 -7.10
CA GLU A 86 12.12 0.11 -7.93
C GLU A 86 13.35 -0.34 -7.16
N LEU A 87 13.79 -1.56 -7.44
CA LEU A 87 15.05 -2.06 -6.92
C LEU A 87 16.19 -1.21 -7.51
N GLN A 88 17.04 -0.68 -6.64
CA GLN A 88 18.28 -0.04 -7.05
C GLN A 88 19.44 -0.95 -6.64
N GLU A 89 20.16 -1.48 -7.61
CA GLU A 89 21.39 -2.24 -7.35
C GLU A 89 22.49 -1.31 -6.82
N ILE A 90 23.13 -1.72 -5.72
CA ILE A 90 24.21 -0.97 -5.08
C ILE A 90 25.47 -1.83 -5.15
N GLY A 91 26.48 -1.35 -5.88
CA GLY A 91 27.77 -2.03 -6.04
C GLY A 91 27.99 -2.58 -7.46
N ARG A 92 29.11 -3.29 -7.64
CA ARG A 92 29.49 -3.95 -8.89
C ARG A 92 30.08 -5.34 -8.65
N PRO A 93 29.98 -6.27 -9.62
CA PRO A 93 29.25 -6.11 -10.89
C PRO A 93 27.72 -6.14 -10.69
N THR A 94 26.99 -5.45 -11.56
CA THR A 94 25.51 -5.48 -11.57
C THR A 94 25.00 -6.78 -12.18
N LEU A 95 23.72 -7.13 -11.94
CA LEU A 95 23.09 -8.29 -12.59
C LEU A 95 23.14 -8.16 -14.11
N SER A 96 22.89 -6.96 -14.65
CA SER A 96 23.02 -6.70 -16.08
C SER A 96 24.45 -6.90 -16.60
N GLU A 97 25.48 -6.49 -15.85
CA GLU A 97 26.89 -6.72 -16.20
C GLU A 97 27.22 -8.22 -16.23
N LEU A 98 26.75 -8.99 -15.24
CA LEU A 98 26.96 -10.45 -15.19
C LEU A 98 26.25 -11.20 -16.32
N LEU A 99 25.02 -10.79 -16.66
CA LEU A 99 24.26 -11.40 -17.74
C LEU A 99 24.91 -11.10 -19.11
N ASN A 100 25.41 -9.88 -19.31
CA ASN A 100 26.14 -9.53 -20.53
C ASN A 100 27.45 -10.32 -20.64
N ASP A 101 28.24 -10.44 -19.57
CA ASP A 101 29.49 -11.24 -19.60
C ASP A 101 29.26 -12.72 -19.93
N ARG A 102 28.11 -13.28 -19.55
CA ARG A 102 27.81 -14.71 -19.74
C ARG A 102 27.15 -15.04 -21.08
N PHE A 103 26.37 -14.13 -21.64
CA PHE A 103 25.47 -14.43 -22.76
C PHE A 103 25.64 -13.52 -23.98
N ALA A 104 26.47 -12.47 -23.92
CA ALA A 104 26.86 -11.67 -25.08
C ALA A 104 28.13 -12.24 -25.72
#